data_AF-A0A7R9QVM0-F1
#
_entry.id   AF-A0A7R9QVM0-F1
#
_cell.length_a   1.000
_cell.length_b   1.000
_cell.length_c   1.000
_cell.angle_alpha   90.00
_cell.angle_beta   90.00
_cell.angle_gamma   90.00
#
_symmetry.space_group_name_H-M   'P 1'
#
loop_
_entity.id
_entity.type
_entity.pdbx_description
1 polymer ?
#
loop_
_entity_poly.entity_id
_entity_poly.type
_entity_poly.pdbx_seq_one_letter_code
_entity_poly.pdbx_strand_id
1 'polypeptide(L)' 'DEPTTGLDSFMAKSIVQVLKTMALEGRTVICTIHQPSSQVFELFDSLLLMADGRVKQKISFHRKDYFVQKPTIHAIFI' A
#
# COMPACT_ATOMS: atom_id res chain seq x y z
N ASP A 1 7.25 -8.71 -1.06
CA ASP A 1 6.85 -9.88 -0.28
C ASP A 1 5.79 -9.46 0.70
N GLU A 2 4.84 -10.33 1.03
CA GLU A 2 3.63 -9.95 1.76
C GLU A 2 3.93 -9.65 3.24
N PRO A 3 3.74 -8.39 3.70
CA PRO A 3 4.16 -7.98 5.05
C PRO A 3 3.12 -8.28 6.13
N THR A 4 1.93 -8.78 5.75
CA THR A 4 0.79 -9.01 6.64
C THR A 4 0.44 -10.49 6.85
N THR A 5 1.13 -11.42 6.17
CA THR A 5 0.84 -12.85 6.26
C THR A 5 0.97 -13.36 7.69
N GLY A 6 -0.09 -14.02 8.20
CA GLY A 6 -0.10 -14.62 9.53
C GLY A 6 -0.23 -13.65 10.70
N LEU A 7 -0.46 -12.36 10.43
CA LEU A 7 -0.68 -11.34 11.46
C LEU A 7 -2.17 -11.08 11.67
N ASP A 8 -2.54 -10.73 12.91
CA ASP A 8 -3.85 -10.17 13.17
C ASP A 8 -3.99 -8.75 12.57
N SER A 9 -5.24 -8.29 12.48
CA SER A 9 -5.58 -6.99 11.88
C SER A 9 -4.88 -5.79 12.52
N PHE A 10 -4.54 -5.86 13.81
CA PHE A 10 -3.88 -4.77 14.54
C PHE A 10 -2.38 -4.72 14.24
N MET A 11 -1.72 -5.88 14.24
CA MET A 11 -0.31 -6.02 13.88
C MET A 11 -0.08 -5.66 12.41
N ALA A 12 -0.94 -6.15 11.50
CA ALA A 12 -0.90 -5.80 10.08
C ALA A 12 -0.99 -4.28 9.86
N LYS A 13 -1.90 -3.60 10.58
CA LYS A 13 -2.02 -2.13 10.54
C LYS A 13 -0.76 -1.43 11.03
N SER A 14 -0.17 -1.91 12.12
CA SER A 14 1.06 -1.33 12.69
C SER A 14 2.22 -1.42 11.70
N ILE A 15 2.37 -2.54 10.99
CA ILE A 15 3.39 -2.69 9.94
C ILE A 15 3.16 -1.71 8.79
N VAL A 16 1.92 -1.59 8.30
CA VAL A 16 1.61 -0.66 7.19
C VAL A 16 1.83 0.80 7.60
N GLN A 17 1.62 1.15 8.87
CA GLN A 17 1.99 2.48 9.40
C GLN A 17 3.49 2.72 9.37
N VAL A 18 4.31 1.73 9.74
CA VAL A 18 5.78 1.83 9.65
C VAL A 18 6.21 2.02 8.20
N LEU A 19 5.67 1.22 7.28
CA LEU A 19 5.94 1.36 5.84
C LEU A 19 5.55 2.74 5.31
N LYS A 20 4.44 3.30 5.80
CA LYS A 20 4.01 4.65 5.46
C LYS A 20 4.97 5.72 5.99
N THR A 21 5.47 5.58 7.21
CA THR A 21 6.49 6.49 7.76
C THR A 21 7.77 6.47 6.91
N MET A 22 8.23 5.28 6.52
CA MET A 22 9.39 5.14 5.62
C MET A 22 9.14 5.84 4.26
N ALA A 23 7.91 5.77 3.75
CA ALA A 23 7.54 6.50 2.55
C ALA A 23 7.62 8.02 2.77
N LEU A 24 7.07 8.52 3.86
CA LEU A 24 7.13 9.95 4.20
C LEU A 24 8.57 10.48 4.39
N GLU A 25 9.51 9.62 4.75
CA GLU A 25 10.95 9.94 4.89
C GLU A 25 11.71 10.08 3.57
N GLY A 26 11.07 9.87 2.41
CA GLY A 26 11.75 10.01 1.12
C GLY A 26 11.81 8.72 0.29
N ARG A 27 11.35 7.58 0.82
CA ARG A 27 11.56 6.27 0.20
C ARG A 27 10.36 5.83 -0.63
N THR A 28 10.59 5.22 -1.79
CA THR A 28 9.51 4.51 -2.48
C THR A 28 9.31 3.14 -1.82
N VAL A 29 8.08 2.84 -1.38
CA VAL A 29 7.74 1.57 -0.77
C VAL A 29 6.77 0.81 -1.66
N ILE A 30 7.12 -0.43 -2.00
CA ILE A 30 6.29 -1.35 -2.79
C ILE A 30 6.13 -2.63 -1.98
N CYS A 31 4.89 -3.04 -1.73
CA CYS A 31 4.59 -4.33 -1.09
C CYS A 31 3.46 -5.06 -1.83
N THR A 32 3.40 -6.38 -1.65
CA THR A 32 2.28 -7.22 -2.06
C THR A 32 1.36 -7.42 -0.86
N ILE A 33 0.05 -7.39 -1.01
CA ILE A 33 -0.88 -7.63 0.12
C ILE A 33 -1.96 -8.60 -0.32
N HIS A 34 -2.12 -9.68 0.43
CA HIS A 34 -3.19 -10.64 0.24
C HIS A 34 -4.32 -10.29 1.21
N GLN A 35 -5.48 -9.92 0.66
CA GLN A 35 -6.73 -9.69 1.40
C GLN A 35 -6.62 -8.69 2.59
N PRO A 36 -6.33 -7.40 2.34
CA PRO A 36 -6.33 -6.41 3.41
C PRO A 36 -7.72 -6.19 3.98
N SER A 37 -7.77 -5.88 5.28
CA SER A 37 -8.95 -5.28 5.87
C SER A 37 -9.19 -3.87 5.32
N SER A 38 -10.43 -3.37 5.39
CA SER A 38 -10.78 -2.03 4.91
C SER A 38 -9.91 -0.93 5.56
N GLN A 39 -9.57 -1.08 6.84
CA GLN A 39 -8.71 -0.12 7.54
C GLN A 39 -7.28 -0.09 6.99
N VAL A 40 -6.73 -1.24 6.60
CA VAL A 40 -5.39 -1.34 6.01
C VAL A 40 -5.42 -0.81 4.58
N PHE A 41 -6.48 -1.12 3.83
CA PHE A 41 -6.69 -0.65 2.46
C PHE A 41 -6.65 0.89 2.35
N GLU A 42 -7.25 1.60 3.30
CA GLU A 42 -7.28 3.08 3.34
C GLU A 42 -5.92 3.76 3.60
N LEU A 43 -4.89 2.99 3.93
CA LEU A 43 -3.55 3.51 4.19
C LEU A 43 -2.72 3.69 2.91
N PHE A 44 -3.11 3.06 1.80
CA PHE A 44 -2.39 3.10 0.53
C PHE A 44 -2.75 4.31 -0.33
N ASP A 45 -1.75 4.87 -1.01
CA ASP A 45 -1.94 6.01 -1.91
C ASP A 45 -2.26 5.54 -3.34
N SER A 46 -1.78 4.35 -3.72
CA SER A 46 -2.11 3.75 -5.00
C SER A 46 -2.07 2.23 -4.96
N LEU A 47 -2.86 1.62 -5.84
CA LEU A 47 -2.95 0.18 -6.02
C LEU A 47 -2.58 -0.19 -7.44
N LEU A 48 -1.90 -1.33 -7.55
CA LEU A 48 -1.64 -1.99 -8.81
C LEU A 48 -2.31 -3.36 -8.77
N LEU A 49 -3.35 -3.53 -9.57
CA LEU A 49 -3.98 -4.84 -9.78
C LEU A 49 -3.21 -5.57 -10.85
N MET A 50 -2.72 -6.76 -10.52
CA MET A 50 -1.99 -7.62 -11.44
C MET A 50 -2.70 -8.96 -11.59
N ALA A 51 -2.72 -9.50 -12.81
CA ALA A 51 -3.16 -10.86 -13.08
C ALA A 51 -2.42 -11.42 -14.28
N ASP A 52 -2.10 -12.72 -14.25
CA ASP A 52 -1.30 -13.41 -15.27
C ASP A 52 0.05 -12.74 -15.56
N GLY A 53 0.70 -12.22 -14.52
CA GLY A 53 1.98 -11.50 -14.64
C GLY A 53 1.89 -10.14 -15.34
N ARG A 54 0.69 -9.61 -15.56
CA ARG A 54 0.46 -8.33 -16.24
C ARG A 54 -0.31 -7.36 -15.36
N VAL A 55 -0.01 -6.07 -15.51
CA VAL A 55 -0.81 -5.00 -14.91
C VAL A 55 -2.18 -4.96 -15.60
N LYS A 56 -3.24 -5.13 -14.82
CA LYS A 56 -4.62 -4.95 -15.30
C LYS A 56 -5.08 -3.52 -15.09
N GLN A 57 -4.82 -2.96 -13.90
CA GLN A 57 -5.26 -1.62 -13.55
C GLN A 57 -4.33 -0.96 -12.53
N LYS A 58 -4.06 0.32 -12.73
CA LYS A 58 -3.46 1.19 -11.72
C LYS A 58 -4.55 2.10 -11.18
N ILE A 59 -4.76 2.08 -9.87
CA ILE A 59 -5.72 2.92 -9.17
C ILE A 59 -4.89 3.89 -8.32
N SER A 60 -5.06 5.20 -8.53
CA SER A 60 -4.41 6.21 -7.69
C SER A 60 -5.47 6.89 -6.84
N PHE A 61 -5.35 6.78 -5.53
CA PHE A 61 -6.22 7.48 -4.60
C PHE A 61 -5.63 8.87 -4.34
N HIS A 62 -6.06 9.85 -5.12
CA HIS A 62 -5.71 11.24 -4.83
C HIS A 62 -6.49 11.71 -3.60
N ARG A 63 -5.82 11.74 -2.43
CA ARG A 63 -6.28 12.58 -1.32
C ARG A 63 -6.11 14.03 -1.74
N LYS A 64 -7.18 14.82 -1.66
CA LYS A 64 -7.26 16.21 -2.15
C LYS A 64 -6.27 17.19 -1.48
N ASP A 65 -5.61 16.80 -0.39
CA ASP A 65 -4.71 17.68 0.37
C ASP A 65 -3.21 17.55 -0.02
N TYR A 66 -2.88 16.75 -1.05
CA TYR A 66 -1.51 16.23 -1.27
C TYR A 66 -0.92 16.60 -2.64
N PHE A 67 -1.07 17.85 -3.07
CA PHE A 67 -0.63 18.34 -4.40
C PHE A 67 0.91 18.43 -4.60
N VAL A 68 1.70 18.02 -3.61
CA VAL A 68 3.17 18.02 -3.67
C VAL A 68 3.65 16.59 -3.83
N GLN A 69 4.24 16.29 -4.99
CA GLN A 69 4.89 15.01 -5.31
C GLN A 69 5.81 14.58 -4.15
N LYS A 70 5.32 13.64 -3.34
CA LYS A 70 6.06 13.04 -2.22
C LYS A 70 6.03 11.52 -2.35
N PRO A 71 6.98 10.83 -1.71
CA PRO A 71 7.15 9.39 -1.85
C PRO A 71 5.93 8.65 -1.32
N THR A 72 5.50 7.63 -2.06
CA THR A 72 4.19 6.98 -1.92
C THR A 72 4.35 5.50 -1.63
N ILE A 73 3.41 4.94 -0.88
CA ILE A 73 3.30 3.50 -0.66
C ILE A 73 2.37 2.88 -1.70
N HIS A 74 2.87 1.88 -2.41
CA HIS A 74 2.15 1.17 -3.46
C HIS A 74 1.90 -0.26 -3.01
N ALA A 75 0.64 -0.71 -3.13
CA ALA A 75 0.29 -2.10 -2.91
C ALA A 75 -0.01 -2.80 -4.24
N ILE A 76 0.59 -3.98 -4.43
CA ILE A 76 0.23 -4.92 -5.49
C ILE A 76 -0.75 -5.92 -4.91
N PHE A 77 -1.94 -5.97 -5.50
CA PHE A 77 -2.94 -6.98 -5.20
C PHE A 77 -2.77 -8.10 -6.22
N ILE A 78 -2.44 -9.28 -5.70
CA ILE A 78 -2.33 -10.55 -6.44
C ILE A 78 -3.55 -11.41 -6.14
#